data_AF-A0A9D8NKX1-F1
#
_entry.id   AF-A0A9D8NKX1-F1
#
_cell.length_a   1.000
_cell.length_b   1.000
_cell.length_c   1.000
_cell.angle_alpha   90.00
_cell.angle_beta   90.00
_cell.angle_gamma   90.00
#
_symmetry.space_group_name_H-M   'P 1'
#
loop_
_entity.id
_entity.type
_entity.pdbx_description
1 polymer ?
#
loop_
_entity_poly.entity_id
_entity_poly.type
_entity_poly.pdbx_seq_one_letter_code
_entity_poly.pdbx_strand_id
1 'polypeptide(L)'
;FLADAPTNRVADVAASLTRALRDFGLELTPTTRRMAQLNAVQNTYLGTFQILGGLGLLLGSAGLGVVVLRNVLERRGELALLRAVGFRAKALRWLVLSEHGALLLLGLGCGVVAAVVAVAPAVLSPTAPMPYDSLTVTLGAVLASGAVWTWLATVFALRGRLLDALRSE
;
A
#
# COMPACT_ATOMS: atom_id res chain seq x y z
N PHE A 1 -13.99 22.69 -27.71
CA PHE A 1 -13.18 23.49 -28.66
C PHE A 1 -12.22 24.36 -27.86
N LEU A 2 -11.01 24.58 -28.38
CA LEU A 2 -9.99 25.44 -27.77
C LEU A 2 -9.66 26.58 -28.72
N ALA A 3 -9.38 27.76 -28.16
CA ALA A 3 -8.94 28.92 -28.91
C ALA A 3 -7.70 29.49 -28.22
N ASP A 4 -6.62 29.65 -28.98
CA ASP A 4 -5.36 30.19 -28.45
C ASP A 4 -5.41 31.71 -28.35
N ALA A 5 -4.78 32.23 -27.29
CA ALA A 5 -4.58 33.64 -27.07
C ALA A 5 -3.20 33.89 -26.43
N PRO A 6 -2.58 35.05 -26.66
CA PRO A 6 -1.34 35.43 -25.97
C PRO A 6 -1.52 35.33 -24.46
N THR A 7 -0.57 34.68 -23.77
CA THR A 7 -0.67 34.34 -22.33
C THR A 7 -0.94 35.55 -21.43
N ASN A 8 -0.49 36.74 -21.84
CA ASN A 8 -0.69 38.00 -21.14
C ASN A 8 -2.05 38.67 -21.38
N ARG A 9 -2.87 38.20 -22.31
CA ARG A 9 -4.17 38.80 -22.67
C ARG A 9 -5.33 37.82 -22.67
N VAL A 10 -5.16 36.61 -22.15
CA VAL A 10 -6.20 35.56 -22.14
C VAL A 10 -7.51 36.06 -21.51
N ALA A 11 -7.42 36.80 -20.40
CA ALA A 11 -8.59 37.36 -19.73
C ALA A 11 -9.29 38.43 -20.57
N ASP A 12 -8.53 39.33 -21.20
CA ASP A 12 -9.06 40.42 -22.03
C ASP A 12 -9.70 39.90 -23.32
N VAL A 13 -9.07 38.90 -23.96
CA VAL A 13 -9.59 38.24 -25.17
C VAL A 13 -10.87 37.48 -24.83
N ALA A 14 -10.90 36.72 -23.74
CA ALA A 14 -12.10 36.01 -23.29
C ALA A 14 -13.24 36.99 -22.99
N ALA A 15 -12.98 38.07 -22.25
CA ALA A 15 -14.00 39.06 -21.91
C ALA A 15 -14.52 39.84 -23.11
N SER A 16 -13.68 40.07 -24.13
CA SER A 16 -14.06 40.77 -25.36
C SER A 16 -14.91 39.87 -26.26
N LEU A 17 -14.50 38.61 -26.45
CA LEU A 17 -15.27 37.63 -27.23
C LEU A 17 -16.61 37.27 -26.58
N THR A 18 -16.65 37.05 -25.27
CA THR A 18 -17.90 36.80 -24.53
C THR A 18 -18.84 38.01 -24.57
N ARG A 19 -18.32 39.25 -24.62
CA ARG A 19 -19.15 40.44 -24.84
C ARG A 19 -19.70 40.52 -26.26
N ALA A 20 -18.85 40.32 -27.27
CA ALA A 20 -19.23 40.44 -28.67
C ALA A 20 -20.19 39.34 -29.14
N LEU A 21 -20.08 38.12 -28.59
CA LEU A 21 -20.95 36.98 -28.94
C LEU A 21 -21.95 36.63 -27.83
N ARG A 22 -22.32 37.60 -26.98
CA ARG A 22 -23.27 37.39 -25.89
C ARG A 22 -24.63 36.90 -26.41
N ASP A 23 -25.11 37.46 -27.52
CA ASP A 23 -26.40 37.11 -28.13
C ASP A 23 -26.42 35.66 -28.66
N PHE A 24 -25.25 35.06 -28.88
CA PHE A 24 -25.07 33.66 -29.24
C PHE A 24 -24.78 32.75 -28.03
N GLY A 25 -24.75 33.30 -26.81
CA GLY A 25 -24.51 32.54 -25.58
C GLY A 25 -23.07 32.07 -25.37
N LEU A 26 -22.07 32.72 -26.00
CA LEU A 26 -20.67 32.29 -25.90
C LEU A 26 -20.10 32.51 -24.49
N GLU A 27 -19.82 31.41 -23.79
CA GLU A 27 -19.08 31.41 -22.53
C GLU A 27 -17.66 30.84 -22.71
N LEU A 28 -16.65 31.63 -22.33
CA LEU A 28 -15.24 31.23 -22.42
C LEU A 28 -14.68 31.03 -21.02
N THR A 29 -14.15 29.84 -20.75
CA THR A 29 -13.45 29.52 -19.51
C THR A 29 -11.97 29.32 -19.80
N PRO A 30 -11.04 29.92 -19.03
CA PRO A 30 -9.62 29.65 -19.19
C PRO A 30 -9.32 28.16 -19.04
N THR A 31 -8.58 27.59 -20.00
CA THR A 31 -8.20 26.17 -20.01
C THR A 31 -7.50 25.77 -18.71
N THR A 32 -6.66 26.65 -18.16
CA THR A 32 -5.98 26.46 -16.86
C THR A 32 -6.96 26.27 -15.71
N ARG A 33 -8.04 27.07 -15.66
CA ARG A 33 -9.09 26.95 -14.64
C ARG A 33 -9.84 25.63 -14.79
N ARG A 34 -10.17 25.24 -16.02
CA ARG A 34 -10.88 23.97 -16.27
C ARG A 34 -10.00 22.76 -15.92
N MET A 35 -8.72 22.78 -16.30
CA MET A 35 -7.75 21.73 -15.94
C MET A 35 -7.54 21.63 -14.44
N ALA A 36 -7.46 22.76 -13.72
CA ALA A 36 -7.35 22.75 -12.26
C ALA A 36 -8.56 22.10 -11.59
N GLN A 37 -9.78 22.37 -12.08
CA GLN A 37 -11.00 21.71 -11.59
C GLN A 37 -11.00 20.19 -11.84
N LEU A 38 -10.60 19.75 -13.04
CA LEU A 38 -10.50 18.33 -13.37
C LEU A 38 -9.43 17.62 -12.53
N ASN A 39 -8.26 18.25 -12.36
CA ASN A 39 -7.19 17.73 -11.51
C ASN A 39 -7.62 17.61 -10.04
N ALA A 40 -8.39 18.57 -9.52
CA ALA A 40 -8.90 18.50 -8.15
C ALA A 40 -9.82 17.29 -7.94
N VAL A 41 -10.70 17.00 -8.90
CA VAL A 41 -11.58 15.81 -8.87
C VAL A 41 -10.75 14.53 -8.96
N GLN A 42 -9.83 14.45 -9.92
CA GLN A 42 -8.95 13.30 -10.10
C GLN A 42 -8.10 13.01 -8.86
N ASN A 43 -7.53 14.04 -8.24
CA ASN A 43 -6.71 13.90 -7.05
C ASN A 43 -7.53 13.43 -5.84
N THR A 44 -8.78 13.89 -5.71
CA THR A 44 -9.70 13.43 -4.64
C THR A 44 -10.07 11.96 -4.83
N TYR A 45 -10.35 11.54 -6.06
CA TYR A 45 -10.64 10.15 -6.40
C TYR A 45 -9.45 9.22 -6.10
N LEU A 46 -8.26 9.59 -6.57
CA LEU A 46 -7.02 8.86 -6.28
C LEU A 46 -6.73 8.82 -4.78
N GLY A 47 -6.91 9.94 -4.08
CA GLY A 47 -6.75 10.02 -2.63
C GLY A 47 -7.67 9.05 -1.88
N THR A 48 -8.93 8.91 -2.33
CA THR A 48 -9.88 7.97 -1.73
C THR A 48 -9.42 6.52 -1.91
N PHE A 49 -8.95 6.15 -3.10
CA PHE A 49 -8.40 4.81 -3.33
C PHE A 49 -7.10 4.56 -2.58
N GLN A 50 -6.26 5.58 -2.42
CA GLN A 50 -5.04 5.45 -1.63
C GLN A 50 -5.37 5.17 -0.16
N ILE A 51 -6.38 5.84 0.40
CA ILE A 51 -6.86 5.56 1.77
C ILE A 51 -7.41 4.13 1.87
N LEU A 52 -8.28 3.72 0.93
CA LEU A 52 -8.83 2.36 0.92
C LEU A 52 -7.74 1.29 0.76
N GLY A 53 -6.78 1.51 -0.12
CA GLY A 53 -5.61 0.64 -0.28
C GLY A 53 -4.76 0.58 0.98
N GLY A 54 -4.54 1.73 1.64
CA GLY A 54 -3.85 1.81 2.93
C GLY A 54 -4.57 1.03 4.04
N LEU A 55 -5.90 1.13 4.13
CA LEU A 55 -6.71 0.34 5.06
C LEU A 55 -6.63 -1.16 4.75
N GLY A 56 -6.66 -1.54 3.46
CA GLY A 56 -6.48 -2.92 3.02
C GLY A 56 -5.12 -3.49 3.44
N LEU A 57 -4.04 -2.70 3.29
CA LEU A 57 -2.70 -3.05 3.75
C LEU A 57 -2.65 -3.23 5.27
N LEU A 58 -3.24 -2.31 6.03
CA LEU A 58 -3.32 -2.42 7.49
C LEU A 58 -4.04 -3.70 7.91
N LEU A 59 -5.22 -3.96 7.35
CA LEU A 59 -6.02 -5.15 7.65
C LEU A 59 -5.28 -6.44 7.26
N GLY A 60 -4.65 -6.47 6.08
CA GLY A 60 -3.86 -7.61 5.61
C GLY A 60 -2.65 -7.89 6.51
N SER A 61 -1.95 -6.84 6.97
CA SER A 61 -0.80 -6.98 7.87
C SER A 61 -1.20 -7.54 9.25
N ALA A 62 -2.32 -7.06 9.80
CA ALA A 62 -2.87 -7.60 11.04
C ALA A 62 -3.34 -9.06 10.87
N GLY A 63 -4.02 -9.37 9.76
CA GLY A 63 -4.44 -10.73 9.43
C GLY A 63 -3.27 -11.70 9.33
N LEU A 64 -2.16 -11.28 8.71
CA LEU A 64 -0.92 -12.05 8.66
C LEU A 64 -0.37 -12.34 10.07
N GLY A 65 -0.38 -11.34 10.96
CA GLY A 65 -0.01 -11.52 12.37
C GLY A 65 -0.88 -12.55 13.09
N VAL A 66 -2.19 -12.54 12.87
CA VAL A 66 -3.13 -13.52 13.43
C VAL A 66 -2.85 -14.94 12.90
N VAL A 67 -2.60 -15.09 11.60
CA VAL A 67 -2.27 -16.39 10.98
C VAL A 67 -0.97 -16.95 11.53
N VAL A 68 0.09 -16.11 11.64
CA VAL A 68 1.37 -16.50 12.24
C VAL A 68 1.18 -16.93 13.68
N LEU A 69 0.44 -16.15 14.47
CA LEU A 69 0.16 -16.47 15.86
C LEU A 69 -0.54 -17.82 15.99
N ARG A 70 -1.59 -18.06 15.18
CA ARG A 70 -2.31 -19.34 15.16
C ARG A 70 -1.39 -20.50 14.80
N ASN A 71 -0.55 -20.34 13.77
CA ASN A 71 0.39 -21.38 13.33
C ASN A 71 1.40 -21.75 14.43
N VAL A 72 1.97 -20.76 15.12
CA VAL A 72 2.94 -21.00 16.20
C VAL A 72 2.27 -21.64 17.42
N LEU A 73 1.02 -21.27 17.73
CA LEU A 73 0.26 -21.88 18.82
C LEU A 73 -0.06 -23.35 18.54
N GLU A 74 -0.42 -23.69 17.30
CA GLU A 74 -0.65 -25.09 16.88
C GLU A 74 0.64 -25.93 16.99
N ARG A 75 1.81 -25.36 16.66
CA ARG A 75 3.11 -26.04 16.70
C ARG A 75 3.84 -25.95 18.04
N ARG A 76 3.16 -25.46 19.09
CA ARG A 76 3.79 -25.19 20.39
C ARG A 76 4.37 -26.43 21.08
N GLY A 77 3.75 -27.60 20.89
CA GLY A 77 4.26 -28.87 21.40
C GLY A 77 5.62 -29.25 20.80
N GLU A 78 5.77 -29.11 19.48
CA GLU A 78 7.03 -29.34 18.76
C GLU A 78 8.13 -28.39 19.26
N LEU A 79 7.79 -27.12 19.43
CA LEU A 79 8.69 -26.08 19.93
C LEU A 79 9.15 -26.35 21.38
N ALA A 80 8.26 -26.89 22.22
CA ALA A 80 8.59 -27.30 23.58
C ALA A 80 9.53 -28.51 23.61
N LEU A 81 9.30 -29.51 22.75
CA LEU A 81 10.18 -30.67 22.60
C LEU A 81 11.59 -30.27 22.14
N LEU A 82 11.69 -29.42 21.11
CA LEU A 82 12.98 -28.89 20.66
C LEU A 82 13.73 -28.18 21.79
N ARG A 83 13.00 -27.44 22.63
CA ARG A 83 13.58 -26.79 23.80
C ARG A 83 14.05 -27.78 24.87
N ALA A 84 13.30 -28.86 25.11
CA ALA A 84 13.68 -29.92 26.04
C ALA A 84 14.94 -30.68 25.60
N VAL A 85 15.14 -30.84 24.28
CA VAL A 85 16.35 -31.44 23.68
C VAL A 85 17.57 -30.49 23.74
N GLY A 86 17.37 -29.22 24.16
CA GLY A 86 18.46 -28.28 24.41
C GLY A 86 18.54 -27.09 23.45
N PHE A 87 17.56 -26.90 22.55
CA PHE A 87 17.55 -25.72 21.69
C PHE A 87 17.35 -24.42 22.49
N ARG A 88 18.21 -23.43 22.22
CA ARG A 88 18.12 -22.09 22.82
C ARG A 88 16.88 -21.36 22.31
N ALA A 89 16.20 -20.62 23.19
CA ALA A 89 15.02 -19.81 22.83
C ALA A 89 15.26 -18.84 21.66
N LYS A 90 16.49 -18.33 21.51
CA LYS A 90 16.89 -17.45 20.41
C LYS A 90 16.96 -18.17 19.06
N ALA A 91 17.43 -19.42 19.05
CA ALA A 91 17.46 -20.24 17.83
C ALA A 91 16.04 -20.57 17.36
N LEU A 92 15.16 -20.89 18.31
CA LEU A 92 13.76 -21.19 18.03
C LEU A 92 13.00 -19.96 17.47
N ARG A 93 13.26 -18.78 18.02
CA ARG A 93 12.73 -17.50 17.47
C ARG A 93 13.20 -17.28 16.04
N TRP A 94 14.49 -17.48 15.77
CA TRP A 94 15.07 -17.29 14.44
C TRP A 94 14.49 -18.27 13.42
N LEU A 95 14.28 -19.53 13.81
CA LEU A 95 13.64 -20.53 12.96
C LEU A 95 12.25 -20.05 12.50
N VAL A 96 11.38 -19.70 13.45
CA VAL A 96 10.02 -19.25 13.17
C VAL A 96 10.01 -17.94 12.35
N LEU A 97 10.88 -16.99 12.69
CA LEU A 97 11.02 -15.73 11.95
C LEU A 97 11.48 -15.96 10.52
N SER A 98 12.40 -16.90 10.28
CA SER A 98 12.89 -17.20 8.93
C SER A 98 11.82 -17.86 8.06
N GLU A 99 11.02 -18.77 8.64
CA GLU A 99 9.92 -19.44 7.95
C GLU A 99 8.84 -18.45 7.51
N HIS A 100 8.36 -17.62 8.45
CA HIS A 100 7.32 -16.64 8.15
C HIS A 100 7.87 -15.43 7.37
N GLY A 101 9.16 -15.10 7.53
CA GLY A 101 9.84 -14.09 6.73
C GLY A 101 9.95 -14.49 5.26
N ALA A 102 10.25 -15.76 4.98
CA ALA A 102 10.24 -16.28 3.61
C ALA A 102 8.82 -16.21 2.99
N LEU A 103 7.78 -16.59 3.74
CA LEU A 103 6.39 -16.46 3.30
C LEU A 103 5.99 -15.01 3.02
N LEU A 104 6.41 -14.07 3.88
CA LEU A 104 6.18 -12.64 3.68
C LEU A 104 6.85 -12.14 2.38
N LEU A 105 8.11 -12.52 2.14
CA LEU A 105 8.84 -12.13 0.93
C LEU A 105 8.21 -12.71 -0.33
N LEU A 106 7.81 -13.98 -0.30
CA LEU A 106 7.11 -14.61 -1.44
C LEU A 106 5.76 -13.95 -1.70
N GLY A 107 4.97 -13.70 -0.65
CA GLY A 107 3.69 -13.00 -0.77
C GLY A 107 3.86 -11.58 -1.34
N LEU A 108 4.85 -10.84 -0.85
CA LEU A 108 5.19 -9.51 -1.37
C LEU A 108 5.63 -9.59 -2.85
N GLY A 109 6.48 -10.55 -3.19
CA GLY A 109 6.93 -10.78 -4.57
C GLY A 109 5.75 -11.06 -5.52
N CYS A 110 4.84 -11.95 -5.14
CA CYS A 110 3.62 -12.21 -5.90
C CYS A 110 2.75 -10.96 -6.04
N GLY A 111 2.60 -10.17 -4.97
CA GLY A 111 1.87 -8.89 -5.00
C GLY A 111 2.49 -7.86 -5.93
N VAL A 112 3.83 -7.74 -5.92
CA VAL A 112 4.57 -6.85 -6.83
C VAL A 112 4.36 -7.27 -8.29
N VAL A 113 4.47 -8.56 -8.58
CA VAL A 113 4.24 -9.08 -9.94
C VAL A 113 2.81 -8.77 -10.39
N ALA A 114 1.81 -9.02 -9.54
CA ALA A 114 0.41 -8.70 -9.85
C ALA A 114 0.20 -7.19 -10.09
N ALA A 115 0.81 -6.33 -9.27
CA ALA A 115 0.74 -4.88 -9.42
C ALA A 115 1.40 -4.40 -10.73
N VAL A 116 2.56 -4.95 -11.09
CA VAL A 116 3.24 -4.64 -12.35
C VAL A 116 2.37 -5.02 -13.54
N VAL A 117 1.75 -6.21 -13.52
CA VAL A 117 0.83 -6.65 -14.59
C VAL A 117 -0.39 -5.73 -14.68
N ALA A 118 -0.95 -5.31 -13.55
CA ALA A 118 -2.11 -4.41 -13.52
C ALA A 118 -1.80 -3.01 -14.08
N VAL A 119 -0.60 -2.49 -13.83
CA VAL A 119 -0.20 -1.13 -14.26
C VAL A 119 0.50 -1.12 -15.63
N ALA A 120 0.88 -2.29 -16.17
CA ALA A 120 1.55 -2.44 -17.47
C ALA A 120 0.97 -1.57 -18.61
N PRO A 121 -0.35 -1.55 -18.91
CA PRO A 121 -0.89 -0.72 -19.98
C PRO A 121 -0.72 0.80 -19.73
N ALA A 122 -0.66 1.22 -18.47
CA ALA A 122 -0.43 2.61 -18.11
C ALA A 122 1.05 3.00 -18.24
N VAL A 123 1.99 2.10 -17.95
CA VAL A 123 3.44 2.34 -18.11
C VAL A 123 3.86 2.39 -19.58
N LEU A 124 3.20 1.61 -20.43
CA LEU A 124 3.45 1.59 -21.87
C LEU A 124 2.95 2.87 -22.59
N SER A 125 2.14 3.70 -21.91
CA SER A 125 1.64 4.98 -22.44
C SER A 125 2.62 6.12 -22.12
N PRO A 126 3.07 6.95 -23.09
CA PRO A 126 4.16 7.93 -22.92
C PRO A 126 3.92 9.10 -21.93
N THR A 127 2.78 9.14 -21.22
CA THR A 127 2.26 10.40 -20.64
C THR A 127 2.38 10.51 -19.12
N ALA A 128 2.95 9.51 -18.43
CA ALA A 128 3.01 9.49 -16.97
C ALA A 128 4.45 9.39 -16.43
N PRO A 129 4.99 10.43 -15.77
CA PRO A 129 6.22 10.29 -14.99
C PRO A 129 5.96 9.34 -13.82
N MET A 130 6.71 8.23 -13.76
CA MET A 130 6.51 7.18 -12.76
C MET A 130 7.15 7.61 -11.42
N PRO A 131 6.38 7.72 -10.31
CA PRO A 131 6.90 8.18 -9.03
C PRO A 131 7.61 7.04 -8.28
N TYR A 132 8.88 6.79 -8.63
CA TYR A 132 9.69 5.73 -8.03
C TYR A 132 9.88 5.91 -6.51
N ASP A 133 9.92 7.15 -6.02
CA ASP A 133 10.10 7.46 -4.60
C ASP A 133 8.91 6.96 -3.77
N SER A 134 7.67 7.24 -4.19
CA SER A 134 6.49 6.78 -3.43
C SER A 134 6.34 5.26 -3.50
N LEU A 135 6.71 4.64 -4.63
CA LEU A 135 6.73 3.20 -4.80
C LEU A 135 7.70 2.52 -3.83
N THR A 136 8.95 2.99 -3.75
CA THR A 136 9.96 2.41 -2.84
C THR A 136 9.57 2.61 -1.38
N VAL A 137 9.03 3.78 -1.01
CA VAL A 137 8.54 4.05 0.34
C VAL A 137 7.36 3.15 0.72
N THR A 138 6.37 2.98 -0.17
CA THR A 138 5.20 2.11 0.10
C THR A 138 5.59 0.64 0.22
N LEU A 139 6.44 0.14 -0.67
CA LEU A 139 6.99 -1.22 -0.57
C LEU A 139 7.77 -1.44 0.72
N GLY A 140 8.63 -0.48 1.09
CA GLY A 140 9.38 -0.50 2.33
C GLY A 140 8.46 -0.49 3.56
N ALA A 141 7.41 0.34 3.55
CA ALA A 141 6.42 0.41 4.62
C ALA A 141 5.64 -0.90 4.78
N VAL A 142 5.23 -1.52 3.67
CA VAL A 142 4.54 -2.82 3.67
C VAL A 142 5.46 -3.91 4.26
N LEU A 143 6.70 -3.99 3.79
CA LEU A 143 7.67 -4.96 4.29
C LEU A 143 7.95 -4.75 5.78
N ALA A 144 8.15 -3.49 6.22
CA ALA A 144 8.34 -3.15 7.62
C ALA A 144 7.12 -3.53 8.47
N SER A 145 5.90 -3.21 8.03
CA SER A 145 4.67 -3.55 8.76
C SER A 145 4.49 -5.07 8.92
N GLY A 146 4.72 -5.85 7.85
CA GLY A 146 4.66 -7.31 7.91
C GLY A 146 5.73 -7.89 8.84
N ALA A 147 6.96 -7.37 8.79
CA ALA A 147 8.02 -7.77 9.70
C ALA A 147 7.70 -7.47 11.17
N VAL A 148 7.09 -6.31 11.46
CA VAL A 148 6.65 -5.95 12.81
C VAL A 148 5.56 -6.91 13.30
N TRP A 149 4.55 -7.20 12.48
CA TRP A 149 3.45 -8.10 12.85
C TRP A 149 3.90 -9.55 13.06
N THR A 150 4.75 -10.08 12.17
CA THR A 150 5.35 -11.42 12.32
C THR A 150 6.21 -11.52 13.58
N TRP A 151 7.02 -10.49 13.85
CA TRP A 151 7.85 -10.43 15.05
C TRP A 151 7.01 -10.38 16.33
N LEU A 152 5.99 -9.51 16.38
CA LEU A 152 5.06 -9.42 17.51
C LEU A 152 4.37 -10.76 17.75
N ALA A 153 3.77 -11.35 16.71
CA ALA A 153 3.10 -12.65 16.80
C ALA A 153 4.03 -13.75 17.35
N THR A 154 5.26 -13.82 16.83
CA THR A 154 6.27 -14.80 17.28
C THR A 154 6.67 -14.58 18.74
N VAL A 155 6.89 -13.32 19.16
CA VAL A 155 7.26 -12.99 20.54
C VAL A 155 6.11 -13.29 21.50
N PHE A 156 4.87 -12.95 21.14
CA PHE A 156 3.69 -13.25 21.96
C PHE A 156 3.48 -14.76 22.12
N ALA A 157 3.54 -15.52 21.03
CA ALA A 157 3.37 -16.96 21.06
C ALA A 157 4.44 -17.68 21.92
N LEU A 158 5.68 -17.21 21.87
CA LEU A 158 6.80 -17.78 22.63
C LEU A 158 6.92 -17.25 24.07
N ARG A 159 6.25 -16.15 24.41
CA ARG A 159 6.15 -15.62 25.79
C ARG A 159 5.01 -16.23 26.59
N GLY A 160 3.96 -16.73 25.93
CA GLY A 160 2.92 -17.53 26.58
C GLY A 160 3.58 -18.71 27.31
N ARG A 161 3.33 -18.83 28.61
CA ARG A 161 3.98 -19.78 29.54
C ARG A 161 3.98 -21.20 28.99
N LEU A 162 5.10 -21.64 28.40
CA LEU A 162 5.35 -23.03 28.01
C LEU A 162 5.12 -24.01 29.18
N LEU A 163 5.14 -23.50 30.41
CA LEU A 163 4.89 -24.23 31.66
C LEU A 163 3.41 -24.59 31.90
N ASP A 164 2.44 -23.85 31.34
CA ASP A 164 1.01 -24.17 31.56
C ASP A 164 0.54 -25.33 30.67
N ALA A 165 1.20 -25.58 29.53
CA ALA A 165 0.85 -26.67 28.61
C ALA A 165 1.26 -28.06 29.14
N LEU A 166 2.16 -28.13 30.12
CA LEU A 166 2.58 -29.36 30.81
C LEU A 166 1.72 -29.66 32.06
N ARG A 167 0.80 -28.77 32.42
CA ARG A 167 -0.07 -28.92 33.60
C ARG A 167 -1.49 -29.37 33.25
N SER A 168 -1.75 -29.62 31.97
CA SER A 168 -3.06 -30.01 31.44
C SER A 168 -3.08 -31.43 30.83
N GLU A 169 -2.01 -32.20 31.01
CA GLU A 169 -2.06 -33.67 31.01
C GLU A 169 -2.03 -34.16 32.45
#